data_AF-A0A811TDZ2-F1
#
_entry.id   AF-A0A811TDZ2-F1
#
_cell.length_a   1.000
_cell.length_b   1.000
_cell.length_c   1.000
_cell.angle_alpha   90.00
_cell.angle_beta   90.00
_cell.angle_gamma   90.00
#
_symmetry.space_group_name_H-M   'P 1'
#
loop_
_entity.id
_entity.type
_entity.pdbx_description
1 polymer ?
#
loop_
_entity_poly.entity_id
_entity_poly.type
_entity_poly.pdbx_seq_one_letter_code
_entity_poly.pdbx_strand_id
1 'polypeptide(L)'
;MSNNGAHLGFEQKLWKAADKLRSNMDAAEYKHVVLGSIFLKYISDSFEERHEQLQEQVSEWADPEERDEYSMENIFWVPGKARWSYLQKNAKQPEIGKIILT
;
A
#
# COMPACT_ATOMS: atom_id res chain seq x y z
N MET A 1 -22.80 24.56 11.35
CA MET A 1 -21.37 24.19 11.39
C MET A 1 -21.30 22.68 11.25
N SER A 2 -20.88 22.17 10.09
CA SER A 2 -20.89 20.74 9.76
C SER A 2 -19.72 20.03 10.46
N ASN A 3 -20.02 19.08 11.33
CA ASN A 3 -19.03 18.34 12.12
C ASN A 3 -18.57 17.13 11.29
N ASN A 4 -17.61 17.35 10.38
CA ASN A 4 -17.09 16.34 9.46
C ASN A 4 -15.95 15.53 10.09
N GLY A 5 -16.24 14.84 11.20
CA GLY A 5 -15.34 13.85 11.79
C GLY A 5 -16.14 12.60 12.07
N ALA A 6 -16.14 11.66 11.13
CA ALA A 6 -16.82 10.39 11.31
C ALA A 6 -16.14 9.62 12.46
N HIS A 7 -16.69 9.72 13.68
CA HIS A 7 -16.27 8.97 14.86
C HIS A 7 -16.61 7.49 14.67
N LEU A 8 -15.86 6.82 13.80
CA LEU A 8 -16.16 5.49 13.28
C LEU A 8 -15.87 4.36 14.28
N GLY A 9 -15.42 4.67 15.50
CA GLY A 9 -15.31 3.70 16.59
C GLY A 9 -14.13 2.72 16.45
N PHE A 10 -13.40 2.78 15.34
CA PHE A 10 -12.14 2.07 15.12
C PHE A 10 -10.90 2.97 15.21
N GLU A 11 -11.05 4.28 15.41
CA GLU A 11 -9.92 5.21 15.60
C GLU A 11 -9.05 4.79 16.78
N GLN A 12 -9.65 4.38 17.90
CA GLN A 12 -8.89 3.88 19.05
C GLN A 12 -8.14 2.58 18.76
N LYS A 13 -8.68 1.71 17.89
CA LYS A 13 -8.00 0.48 17.46
C LYS A 13 -6.83 0.81 16.53
N LEU A 14 -7.03 1.70 15.56
CA LEU A 14 -5.97 2.19 14.68
C LEU A 14 -4.88 2.90 15.47
N TRP A 15 -5.27 3.74 16.44
CA TRP A 15 -4.35 4.44 17.34
C TRP A 15 -3.53 3.45 18.17
N LYS A 16 -4.17 2.47 18.83
CA LYS A 16 -3.46 1.43 19.60
C LYS A 16 -2.56 0.54 18.73
N ALA A 17 -2.95 0.26 17.49
CA ALA A 17 -2.13 -0.50 16.54
C ALA A 17 -0.90 0.31 16.12
N ALA A 18 -1.08 1.59 15.81
CA ALA A 18 -0.02 2.54 15.50
C ALA A 18 0.93 2.72 16.69
N ASP A 19 0.40 2.86 17.91
CA ASP A 19 1.19 3.02 19.14
C ASP A 19 2.05 1.78 19.43
N LYS A 20 1.52 0.58 19.18
CA LYS A 20 2.27 -0.68 19.24
C LYS A 20 3.38 -0.78 18.19
N LEU A 21 3.13 -0.28 16.98
CA LEU A 21 4.13 -0.25 15.89
C LEU A 21 5.22 0.82 16.13
N ARG A 22 4.85 1.91 16.81
CA ARG A 22 5.75 3.05 17.09
C ARG A 22 6.85 2.70 18.09
N SER A 23 6.56 1.92 19.14
CA SER A 23 7.52 1.58 20.21
C SER A 23 8.43 2.78 20.60
N ASN A 24 9.71 2.58 20.90
CA ASN A 24 10.67 3.62 21.33
C ASN A 24 11.15 4.61 20.24
N MET A 25 10.48 4.72 19.09
CA MET A 25 10.96 5.53 17.97
C MET A 25 10.68 7.02 18.21
N ASP A 26 11.71 7.87 18.04
CA ASP A 26 11.54 9.32 18.19
C ASP A 26 10.55 9.85 17.15
N ALA A 27 9.79 10.90 17.48
CA ALA A 27 8.77 11.45 16.58
C ALA A 27 9.36 11.90 15.23
N ALA A 28 10.64 12.29 15.23
CA ALA A 28 11.40 12.63 14.04
C ALA A 28 11.71 11.43 13.12
N GLU A 29 11.79 10.22 13.64
CA GLU A 29 11.98 8.98 12.87
C GLU A 29 10.63 8.38 12.44
N TYR A 30 9.61 8.51 13.30
CA TYR A 30 8.25 8.04 13.02
C TYR A 30 7.64 8.67 11.77
N LYS A 31 7.96 9.95 11.47
CA LYS A 31 7.50 10.62 10.24
C LYS A 31 7.94 9.89 8.97
N HIS A 32 9.16 9.33 8.95
CA HIS A 32 9.70 8.65 7.78
C HIS A 32 9.01 7.30 7.57
N VAL A 33 8.73 6.58 8.66
CA VAL A 33 8.02 5.29 8.63
C VAL A 33 6.57 5.47 8.21
N VAL A 34 5.87 6.47 8.76
CA VAL A 34 4.46 6.74 8.42
C VAL A 34 4.34 7.26 6.98
N LEU A 35 5.16 8.22 6.57
CA LEU A 35 5.14 8.72 5.19
C LEU A 35 5.51 7.62 4.19
N GLY A 36 6.50 6.77 4.52
CA GLY A 36 6.83 5.61 3.71
C GLY A 36 5.69 4.59 3.61
N SER A 37 4.95 4.36 4.70
CA SER A 37 3.80 3.45 4.71
C SER A 37 2.61 3.99 3.92
N ILE A 38 2.32 5.29 4.02
CA ILE A 38 1.27 5.95 3.23
C ILE A 38 1.65 5.92 1.75
N PHE A 39 2.90 6.25 1.42
CA PHE A 39 3.40 6.20 0.05
C PHE A 39 3.30 4.77 -0.52
N LEU A 40 3.75 3.75 0.22
CA LEU A 40 3.67 2.36 -0.20
C LEU A 40 2.22 1.92 -0.44
N LYS A 41 1.29 2.33 0.44
CA LYS A 41 -0.13 2.05 0.28
C LYS A 41 -0.69 2.73 -0.97
N TYR A 42 -0.35 4.00 -1.20
CA TYR A 42 -0.77 4.73 -2.41
C TYR A 42 -0.30 4.05 -3.70
N ILE A 43 0.99 3.69 -3.79
CA ILE A 43 1.53 2.98 -4.94
C ILE A 43 0.83 1.62 -5.15
N SER A 44 0.59 0.90 -4.06
CA SER A 44 -0.10 -0.40 -4.13
C SER A 44 -1.52 -0.25 -4.67
N ASP A 45 -2.25 0.76 -4.19
CA ASP A 45 -3.65 0.98 -4.56
C ASP A 45 -3.78 1.43 -6.01
N SER A 46 -2.97 2.40 -6.45
CA SER A 46 -2.97 2.85 -7.84
C SER A 46 -2.57 1.73 -8.81
N PHE A 47 -1.64 0.86 -8.42
CA PHE A 47 -1.29 -0.31 -9.21
C PHE A 47 -2.44 -1.33 -9.28
N GLU A 48 -3.07 -1.66 -8.15
CA GLU A 48 -4.19 -2.62 -8.10
C GLU A 48 -5.37 -2.13 -8.94
N GLU A 49 -5.75 -0.86 -8.82
CA GLU A 49 -6.84 -0.26 -9.62
C GLU A 49 -6.56 -0.37 -11.13
N ARG A 50 -5.35 -0.05 -11.57
CA ARG A 50 -4.96 -0.18 -12.99
C ARG A 50 -4.89 -1.64 -13.43
N HIS A 51 -4.39 -2.54 -12.58
CA HIS A 51 -4.32 -3.98 -12.87
C HIS A 51 -5.73 -4.57 -13.04
N GLU A 52 -6.69 -4.19 -12.20
CA GLU A 52 -8.10 -4.58 -12.34
C GLU A 52 -8.72 -4.06 -13.65
N GLN A 53 -8.49 -2.79 -14.00
CA GLN A 53 -8.95 -2.22 -15.27
C GLN A 53 -8.37 -2.97 -16.49
N LEU A 54 -7.06 -3.23 -16.48
CA LEU A 54 -6.40 -3.97 -17.55
C LEU A 54 -6.91 -5.42 -17.63
N GLN A 55 -7.21 -6.05 -16.48
CA GLN A 55 -7.80 -7.40 -16.46
C GLN A 55 -9.16 -7.46 -17.16
N GLU A 56 -10.00 -6.45 -16.97
CA GLU A 56 -11.29 -6.34 -17.67
C GLU A 56 -11.10 -6.13 -19.19
N GLN A 57 -10.04 -5.42 -19.56
CA GLN A 57 -9.68 -5.09 -20.95
C GLN A 57 -8.81 -6.16 -21.64
N VAL A 58 -8.53 -7.30 -21.01
CA VAL A 58 -7.78 -8.41 -21.64
C VAL A 58 -8.45 -8.89 -22.93
N SER A 59 -9.79 -8.85 -22.96
CA SER A 59 -10.55 -9.19 -24.17
C SER A 59 -10.34 -8.19 -25.32
N GLU A 60 -9.85 -7.00 -25.01
CA GLU A 60 -9.53 -5.90 -25.92
C GLU A 60 -8.01 -5.78 -26.17
N TRP A 61 -7.23 -6.84 -25.91
CA TRP A 61 -5.77 -6.94 -26.09
C TRP A 61 -4.91 -6.22 -25.07
N ALA A 62 -5.47 -5.77 -23.94
CA ALA A 62 -4.66 -5.29 -22.83
C ALA A 62 -3.87 -6.42 -22.17
N ASP A 63 -2.64 -6.13 -21.72
CA ASP A 63 -1.82 -7.04 -20.91
C ASP A 63 -1.58 -6.44 -19.52
N PRO A 64 -2.25 -6.95 -18.47
CA PRO A 64 -2.06 -6.52 -17.08
C PRO A 64 -0.64 -6.75 -16.55
N GLU A 65 0.21 -7.51 -17.25
CA GLU A 65 1.59 -7.75 -16.86
C GLU A 65 2.61 -6.95 -17.70
N GLU A 66 2.13 -6.12 -18.64
CA GLU A 66 2.97 -5.21 -19.41
C GLU A 66 3.23 -3.90 -18.64
N ARG A 67 4.49 -3.47 -18.57
CA ARG A 67 4.89 -2.34 -17.71
C ARG A 67 4.51 -0.98 -18.30
N ASP A 68 4.45 -0.91 -19.62
CA ASP A 68 4.18 0.33 -20.32
C ASP A 68 2.73 0.79 -20.08
N GLU A 69 1.79 -0.14 -19.89
CA GLU A 69 0.38 0.14 -19.53
C GLU A 69 0.19 0.90 -18.21
N TYR A 70 1.20 0.86 -17.33
CA TYR A 70 1.24 1.59 -16.06
C TYR A 70 2.02 2.89 -16.21
N SER A 71 3.15 2.82 -16.92
CA SER A 71 4.03 3.97 -17.11
C SER A 71 3.36 5.10 -17.90
N MET A 72 2.48 4.76 -18.84
CA MET A 72 1.68 5.74 -19.60
C MET A 72 0.71 6.56 -18.71
N GLU A 73 0.22 5.95 -17.63
CA GLU A 73 -0.70 6.57 -16.66
C GLU A 73 0.05 7.17 -15.46
N ASN A 74 1.39 7.22 -15.49
CA ASN A 74 2.26 7.61 -14.37
C ASN A 74 2.08 6.73 -13.11
N ILE A 75 1.70 5.48 -13.31
CA ILE A 75 1.55 4.49 -12.25
C ILE A 75 2.84 3.68 -12.16
N PHE A 76 3.35 3.54 -10.94
CA PHE A 76 4.54 2.74 -10.72
C PHE A 76 4.23 1.26 -10.90
N TRP A 77 5.05 0.56 -11.69
CA TRP A 77 4.97 -0.89 -11.81
C TRP A 77 5.34 -1.57 -10.48
N VAL A 78 4.44 -2.43 -9.98
CA VAL A 78 4.66 -3.19 -8.74
C VAL A 78 4.91 -4.67 -9.08
N PRO A 79 6.15 -5.18 -8.85
CA PRO A 79 6.46 -6.60 -9.05
C PRO A 79 5.56 -7.49 -8.20
N GLY A 80 5.23 -8.70 -8.70
CA GLY A 80 4.31 -9.63 -8.01
C GLY A 80 4.63 -9.91 -6.53
N LYS A 81 5.91 -9.91 -6.13
CA LYS A 81 6.35 -10.09 -4.72
C LYS A 81 6.18 -8.84 -3.84
N ALA A 82 6.03 -7.66 -4.44
CA ALA A 82 5.80 -6.40 -3.75
C ALA A 82 4.32 -5.98 -3.74
N ARG A 83 3.45 -6.71 -4.44
CA ARG A 83 2.00 -6.46 -4.45
C ARG A 83 1.41 -6.66 -3.05
N TRP A 84 0.41 -5.84 -2.71
CA TRP A 84 -0.17 -5.79 -1.37
C TRP A 84 -0.70 -7.15 -0.90
N SER A 85 -1.36 -7.89 -1.78
CA SER A 85 -1.83 -9.27 -1.51
C SER A 85 -0.69 -10.22 -1.10
N TYR A 86 0.49 -10.11 -1.72
CA TYR A 86 1.67 -10.90 -1.35
C TYR A 86 2.24 -10.46 -0.01
N LEU A 87 2.36 -9.15 0.22
CA LEU A 87 2.85 -8.59 1.49
C LEU A 87 1.93 -8.98 2.65
N GLN A 88 0.62 -8.86 2.49
CA GLN A 88 -0.37 -9.23 3.50
C GLN A 88 -0.31 -10.72 3.85
N LYS A 89 -0.16 -11.59 2.85
CA LYS A 89 0.00 -13.04 3.05
C LYS A 89 1.28 -13.38 3.84
N ASN A 90 2.35 -12.61 3.62
CA ASN A 90 3.65 -12.85 4.25
C ASN A 90 3.91 -11.95 5.48
N ALA A 91 2.95 -11.10 5.89
CA ALA A 91 3.13 -10.08 6.93
C ALA A 91 3.52 -10.64 8.32
N LYS A 92 3.25 -11.92 8.58
CA LYS A 92 3.62 -12.59 9.84
C LYS A 92 5.06 -13.13 9.86
N GLN A 93 5.77 -13.08 8.73
CA GLN A 93 7.14 -13.57 8.66
C GLN A 93 8.09 -12.54 9.28
N PRO A 94 9.07 -12.98 10.10
CA PRO A 94 10.08 -12.08 10.68
C PRO A 94 10.87 -11.29 9.63
N GLU A 95 10.96 -11.83 8.40
CA GLU A 95 11.77 -11.30 7.31
C GLU A 95 11.00 -10.36 6.36
N ILE A 96 9.76 -9.97 6.69
CA ILE A 96 8.93 -9.11 5.82
C ILE A 96 9.60 -7.78 5.49
N GLY A 97 10.44 -7.24 6.39
CA GLY A 97 11.21 -6.03 6.15
C GLY A 97 12.23 -6.18 5.01
N LYS A 98 12.77 -7.38 4.77
CA LYS A 98 13.65 -7.64 3.61
C LYS A 98 12.83 -7.76 2.32
N ILE A 99 11.64 -8.36 2.37
CA ILE A 99 10.75 -8.52 1.21
C ILE A 99 10.27 -7.16 0.66
N ILE A 100 10.11 -6.15 1.52
CA ILE A 100 9.72 -4.80 1.11
C ILE A 100 10.89 -4.01 0.46
N LEU A 101 12.14 -4.36 0.79
CA LEU A 101 13.34 -3.59 0.44
C LEU A 101 14.25 -4.25 -0.62
N THR A 102 13.91 -5.44 -1.14
CA THR A 102 14.69 -6.19 -2.15
C THR A 102 13.90 -6.38 -3.43
#